data_AF-A0A4R5GBF7-F1
#
_entry.id   AF-A0A4R5GBF7-F1
#
_cell.length_a   1.000
_cell.length_b   1.000
_cell.length_c   1.000
_cell.angle_alpha   90.00
_cell.angle_beta   90.00
_cell.angle_gamma   90.00
#
_symmetry.space_group_name_H-M   'P 1'
#
loop_
_entity.id
_entity.type
_entity.pdbx_description
1 polymer ?
#
loop_
_entity_poly.entity_id
_entity_poly.type
_entity_poly.pdbx_seq_one_letter_code
_entity_poly.pdbx_strand_id
1 'polypeptide(L)'
;MQAVLSRLEKIEAPEGRLVLITDRQDERLQARYGALLTFGGEALVTAPAFGPAYGPEGARALAELTRWAQERGWPVRETVLSASDFVRVLAEPDADEVRRLLAASNPSDPAIYTTLPKPSRDEDEWA
;
A
#
# COMPACT_ATOMS: atom_id res chain seq x y z
N MET A 1 -1.05 3.14 12.57
CA MET A 1 -0.49 1.82 12.21
C MET A 1 -1.23 0.65 12.85
N GLN A 2 -1.27 0.57 14.19
CA GLN A 2 -1.74 -0.63 14.90
C GLN A 2 -3.11 -1.13 14.47
N ALA A 3 -4.08 -0.24 14.18
CA ALA A 3 -5.43 -0.64 13.78
C ALA A 3 -5.49 -1.48 12.48
N VAL A 4 -4.64 -1.19 11.48
CA VAL A 4 -4.61 -1.98 10.24
C VAL A 4 -3.94 -3.32 10.51
N LEU A 5 -2.75 -3.32 11.13
CA LEU A 5 -2.02 -4.54 11.44
C LEU A 5 -2.83 -5.51 12.33
N SER A 6 -3.51 -5.01 13.37
CA SER A 6 -4.39 -5.83 14.22
C SER A 6 -5.61 -6.38 13.50
N ARG A 7 -6.04 -5.74 12.41
CA ARG A 7 -7.09 -6.30 11.53
C ARG A 7 -6.51 -7.36 10.61
N LEU A 8 -5.28 -7.18 10.13
CA LEU A 8 -4.56 -8.15 9.29
C LEU A 8 -4.18 -9.43 10.06
N GLU A 9 -3.87 -9.33 11.36
CA GLU A 9 -3.59 -10.49 12.22
C GLU A 9 -4.78 -11.45 12.32
N LYS A 10 -6.01 -10.94 12.16
CA LYS A 10 -7.24 -11.75 12.17
C LYS A 10 -7.53 -12.43 10.82
N ILE A 11 -6.72 -12.17 9.79
CA ILE A 11 -6.90 -12.78 8.48
C ILE A 11 -6.26 -14.18 8.50
N GLU A 12 -7.10 -15.20 8.60
CA GLU A 12 -6.70 -16.62 8.57
C GLU A 12 -6.69 -17.20 7.14
N ALA A 13 -6.98 -16.39 6.13
CA ALA A 13 -7.03 -16.85 4.75
C ALA A 13 -5.65 -17.34 4.27
N PRO A 14 -5.55 -18.57 3.71
CA PRO A 14 -4.30 -19.10 3.18
C PRO A 14 -3.90 -18.40 1.87
N GLU A 15 -4.89 -17.98 1.09
CA GLU A 15 -4.70 -17.33 -0.21
C GLU A 15 -5.21 -15.89 -0.18
N GLY A 16 -4.47 -15.01 -0.85
CA GLY A 16 -4.84 -13.62 -1.01
C GLY A 16 -3.87 -12.88 -1.90
N ARG A 17 -4.04 -11.57 -1.99
CA ARG A 17 -3.10 -10.68 -2.70
C ARG A 17 -3.07 -9.31 -2.04
N LEU A 18 -1.94 -8.63 -2.20
CA LEU A 18 -1.79 -7.22 -1.86
C LEU A 18 -1.70 -6.42 -3.16
N VAL A 19 -2.56 -5.42 -3.31
CA VAL A 19 -2.44 -4.40 -4.36
C VAL A 19 -2.16 -3.06 -3.70
N LEU A 20 -0.99 -2.51 -3.98
CA LEU A 20 -0.59 -1.16 -3.61
C LEU A 20 -1.16 -0.18 -4.63
N ILE A 21 -1.91 0.80 -4.14
CA ILE A 21 -2.53 1.84 -4.96
C ILE A 21 -1.72 3.10 -4.74
N THR A 22 -1.20 3.73 -5.79
CA THR A 22 -0.41 4.97 -5.74
C THR A 22 -0.92 5.98 -6.74
N ASP A 23 -0.66 7.26 -6.52
CA ASP A 23 -0.90 8.34 -7.48
C ASP A 23 0.37 8.73 -8.28
N ARG A 24 1.50 8.07 -8.03
CA ARG A 24 2.80 8.37 -8.67
C ARG A 24 3.46 7.10 -9.21
N GLN A 25 3.93 7.16 -10.45
CA GLN A 25 4.64 6.07 -11.12
C GLN A 25 6.17 6.15 -10.93
N ASP A 26 6.75 7.36 -10.98
CA ASP A 26 8.22 7.55 -11.05
C ASP A 26 8.85 8.19 -9.80
N GLU A 27 8.05 8.68 -8.85
CA GLU A 27 8.54 9.39 -7.65
C GLU A 27 8.32 8.58 -6.37
N ARG A 28 8.96 7.41 -6.25
CA ARG A 28 8.76 6.50 -5.10
C ARG A 28 9.13 7.12 -3.75
N LEU A 29 10.09 8.04 -3.71
CA LEU A 29 10.53 8.73 -2.49
C LEU A 29 9.52 9.76 -1.96
N GLN A 30 8.49 10.07 -2.73
CA GLN A 30 7.42 10.98 -2.34
C GLN A 30 6.03 10.36 -2.61
N ALA A 31 5.98 9.06 -2.89
CA ALA A 31 4.74 8.39 -3.23
C ALA A 31 3.87 8.17 -1.97
N ARG A 32 2.57 8.34 -2.16
CA ARG A 32 1.53 7.98 -1.20
C ARG A 32 0.90 6.68 -1.65
N TYR A 33 0.66 5.79 -0.70
CA TYR A 33 0.05 4.51 -0.98
C TYR A 33 -1.20 4.31 -0.11
N GLY A 34 -2.25 3.83 -0.77
CA GLY A 34 -3.30 3.02 -0.15
C GLY A 34 -3.03 1.55 -0.45
N ALA A 35 -3.79 0.68 0.20
CA ALA A 35 -3.71 -0.75 -0.01
C ALA A 35 -5.09 -1.36 -0.22
N LEU A 36 -5.14 -2.33 -1.12
CA LEU A 36 -6.26 -3.23 -1.32
C LEU A 36 -5.78 -4.65 -1.07
N LEU A 37 -6.40 -5.32 -0.12
CA LEU A 37 -6.18 -6.73 0.15
C LEU A 37 -7.39 -7.52 -0.32
N THR A 38 -7.18 -8.63 -1.01
CA THR A 38 -8.25 -9.59 -1.30
C THR A 38 -7.90 -10.94 -0.76
N PHE A 39 -8.85 -11.60 -0.11
CA PHE A 39 -8.64 -12.90 0.54
C PHE A 39 -9.98 -13.56 0.80
N GLY A 40 -10.10 -14.88 0.61
CA GLY A 40 -11.33 -15.62 0.95
C GLY A 40 -12.63 -15.10 0.31
N GLY A 41 -12.56 -14.40 -0.82
CA GLY A 41 -13.72 -13.73 -1.45
C GLY A 41 -14.05 -12.34 -0.91
N GLU A 42 -13.34 -11.87 0.10
CA GLU A 42 -13.45 -10.53 0.67
C GLU A 42 -12.42 -9.57 0.07
N ALA A 43 -12.71 -8.27 0.19
CA ALA A 43 -11.81 -7.19 -0.15
C ALA A 43 -11.75 -6.15 0.98
N LEU A 44 -10.55 -5.73 1.36
CA LEU A 44 -10.29 -4.68 2.33
C LEU A 44 -9.51 -3.56 1.65
N VAL A 45 -10.13 -2.37 1.56
CA VAL A 45 -9.47 -1.15 1.12
C VAL A 45 -9.05 -0.34 2.34
N THR A 46 -7.84 0.20 2.33
CA THR A 46 -7.33 1.09 3.37
C THR A 46 -7.41 2.55 2.93
N ALA A 47 -7.49 3.46 3.89
CA ALA A 47 -7.17 4.87 3.64
C ALA A 47 -5.72 5.02 3.13
N PRO A 48 -5.41 6.13 2.44
CA PRO A 48 -4.03 6.44 2.05
C PRO A 48 -3.23 6.80 3.29
N ALA A 49 -2.34 5.91 3.71
CA ALA A 49 -1.59 6.04 4.97
C ALA A 49 -0.18 5.43 4.91
N PHE A 50 0.25 4.97 3.73
CA PHE A 50 1.50 4.25 3.54
C PHE A 50 2.43 5.03 2.61
N GLY A 51 3.72 4.85 2.78
CA GLY A 51 4.77 5.40 1.92
C GLY A 51 5.49 6.62 2.46
N PRO A 52 6.59 7.02 1.79
CA PRO A 52 7.49 8.07 2.27
C PRO A 52 6.86 9.45 2.42
N ALA A 53 5.79 9.74 1.69
CA ALA A 53 5.04 10.99 1.82
C ALA A 53 4.41 11.20 3.22
N TYR A 54 4.25 10.14 4.00
CA TYR A 54 3.80 10.20 5.39
C TYR A 54 4.96 10.10 6.40
N GLY A 55 6.17 10.45 5.96
CA GLY A 55 7.38 10.41 6.77
C GLY A 55 7.91 8.99 7.03
N PRO A 56 8.89 8.86 7.95
CA PRO A 56 9.54 7.58 8.25
C PRO A 56 8.57 6.48 8.69
N GLU A 57 7.54 6.84 9.45
CA GLU A 57 6.51 5.89 9.90
C GLU A 57 5.65 5.38 8.74
N GLY A 58 5.30 6.24 7.76
CA GLY A 58 4.61 5.82 6.54
C GLY A 58 5.45 4.90 5.67
N ALA A 59 6.75 5.19 5.51
CA ALA A 59 7.67 4.32 4.77
C ALA A 59 7.80 2.95 5.47
N ARG A 60 7.93 2.95 6.80
CA ARG A 60 7.97 1.73 7.62
C ARG A 60 6.66 0.94 7.49
N ALA A 61 5.51 1.61 7.53
CA ALA A 61 4.19 1.02 7.33
C ALA A 61 4.12 0.22 6.04
N LEU A 62 4.57 0.84 4.96
CA LEU A 62 4.57 0.25 3.63
C LEU A 62 5.47 -0.99 3.58
N ALA A 63 6.66 -0.91 4.17
CA ALA A 63 7.58 -2.03 4.25
C ALA A 63 7.01 -3.19 5.09
N GLU A 64 6.39 -2.90 6.24
CA GLU A 64 5.77 -3.90 7.11
C GLU A 64 4.58 -4.59 6.44
N LEU A 65 3.70 -3.83 5.79
CA LEU A 65 2.56 -4.38 5.05
C LEU A 65 3.02 -5.28 3.88
N THR A 66 4.04 -4.82 3.14
CA THR A 66 4.59 -5.57 2.02
C THR A 66 5.25 -6.88 2.49
N ARG A 67 6.02 -6.82 3.59
CA ARG A 67 6.64 -8.00 4.19
C ARG A 67 5.60 -8.99 4.69
N TRP A 68 4.56 -8.51 5.38
CA TRP A 68 3.45 -9.35 5.84
C TRP A 68 2.79 -10.14 4.70
N ALA A 69 2.62 -9.52 3.52
CA ALA A 69 2.10 -10.22 2.34
C ALA A 69 3.11 -11.25 1.80
N GLN A 70 4.40 -10.91 1.73
CA GLN A 70 5.45 -11.82 1.29
C GLN A 70 5.58 -13.05 2.19
N GLU A 71 5.55 -12.89 3.51
CA GLU A 71 5.66 -13.98 4.48
C GLU A 71 4.54 -15.01 4.33
N ARG A 72 3.39 -14.57 3.80
CA ARG A 72 2.23 -15.42 3.48
C ARG A 72 2.28 -16.00 2.05
N GLY A 73 3.29 -15.67 1.27
CA GLY A 73 3.38 -16.04 -0.15
C GLY A 73 2.35 -15.31 -1.03
N TRP A 74 1.75 -14.22 -0.56
CA TRP A 74 0.74 -13.48 -1.31
C TRP A 74 1.40 -12.59 -2.38
N PRO A 75 0.93 -12.62 -3.63
CA PRO A 75 1.44 -11.75 -4.67
C PRO A 75 1.24 -10.28 -4.32
N VAL A 76 2.29 -9.49 -4.52
CA VAL A 76 2.26 -8.03 -4.41
C VAL A 76 2.15 -7.43 -5.80
N ARG A 77 1.24 -6.48 -5.94
CA ARG A 77 0.94 -5.79 -7.20
C ARG A 77 0.82 -4.31 -6.96
N GLU A 78 0.95 -3.53 -8.02
CA GLU A 78 0.85 -2.07 -7.99
C GLU A 78 -0.18 -1.61 -9.03
N THR A 79 -0.95 -0.60 -8.69
CA THR A 79 -1.75 0.15 -9.65
C THR A 79 -1.54 1.65 -9.42
N VAL A 80 -1.39 2.38 -10.52
CA VAL A 80 -1.18 3.83 -10.50
C VAL A 80 -2.47 4.50 -10.96
N LEU A 81 -2.98 5.42 -10.15
CA LEU A 81 -4.19 6.20 -10.44
C LEU A 81 -3.85 7.66 -10.66
N SER A 82 -4.80 8.41 -11.23
CA SER A 82 -4.75 9.86 -11.13
C SER A 82 -4.87 10.28 -9.66
N ALA A 83 -4.32 11.43 -9.28
CA ALA A 83 -4.43 11.93 -7.91
C ALA A 83 -5.89 12.09 -7.44
N SER A 84 -6.80 12.48 -8.34
CA SER A 84 -8.22 12.59 -8.07
C SER A 84 -8.87 11.23 -7.80
N ASP A 85 -8.57 10.22 -8.64
CA ASP A 85 -9.10 8.86 -8.46
C ASP A 85 -8.53 8.19 -7.22
N PHE A 86 -7.25 8.41 -6.92
CA PHE A 86 -6.60 7.91 -5.72
C PHE A 86 -7.35 8.34 -4.45
N VAL A 87 -7.71 9.62 -4.33
CA VAL A 87 -8.45 10.11 -3.17
C VAL A 87 -9.87 9.53 -3.15
N ARG A 88 -10.57 9.56 -4.28
CA ARG A 88 -11.97 9.11 -4.39
C ARG A 88 -12.12 7.62 -4.08
N VAL A 89 -11.32 6.77 -4.72
CA VAL A 89 -11.38 5.29 -4.59
C VAL A 89 -11.09 4.85 -3.16
N LEU A 90 -10.13 5.49 -2.49
CA LEU A 90 -9.74 5.10 -1.14
C LEU A 90 -10.69 5.66 -0.06
N ALA A 91 -11.43 6.74 -0.36
CA ALA A 91 -12.44 7.29 0.54
C ALA A 91 -13.79 6.56 0.42
N GLU A 92 -14.24 6.33 -0.81
CA GLU A 92 -15.53 5.73 -1.14
C GLU A 92 -15.33 4.61 -2.17
N PRO A 93 -14.90 3.41 -1.74
CA PRO A 93 -14.60 2.33 -2.67
C PRO A 93 -15.88 1.74 -3.28
N ASP A 94 -15.96 1.77 -4.61
CA ASP A 94 -16.98 1.06 -5.39
C ASP A 94 -16.52 -0.36 -5.75
N ALA A 95 -17.41 -1.34 -5.59
CA ALA A 95 -17.05 -2.76 -5.76
C ALA A 95 -16.61 -3.11 -7.20
N ASP A 96 -17.26 -2.54 -8.21
CA ASP A 96 -16.93 -2.82 -9.61
C ASP A 96 -15.65 -2.08 -10.04
N GLU A 97 -15.43 -0.88 -9.50
CA GLU A 97 -14.17 -0.18 -9.64
C GLU A 97 -13.00 -0.94 -9.01
N VAL A 98 -13.14 -1.40 -7.76
CA VAL A 98 -12.13 -2.23 -7.09
C VAL A 98 -11.81 -3.48 -7.91
N ARG A 99 -12.82 -4.15 -8.50
CA ARG A 99 -12.59 -5.29 -9.41
C ARG A 99 -11.80 -4.90 -10.65
N ARG A 100 -12.10 -3.77 -11.27
CA ARG A 100 -11.34 -3.26 -12.43
C ARG A 100 -9.89 -2.96 -12.05
N LEU A 101 -9.66 -2.33 -10.90
CA LEU A 101 -8.32 -2.04 -10.39
C LEU A 101 -7.52 -3.33 -10.13
N LEU A 102 -8.16 -4.35 -9.55
CA LEU A 102 -7.54 -5.65 -9.35
C LEU A 102 -7.12 -6.31 -10.66
N ALA A 103 -7.97 -6.23 -11.69
CA ALA A 103 -7.68 -6.77 -13.01
C ALA A 103 -6.56 -6.01 -13.73
N ALA A 104 -6.51 -4.68 -13.59
CA ALA A 104 -5.53 -3.81 -14.24
C ALA A 104 -4.21 -3.66 -13.48
N SER A 105 -4.13 -4.09 -12.22
CA SER A 105 -2.91 -4.01 -11.41
C SER A 105 -1.74 -4.76 -12.06
N ASN A 106 -0.53 -4.24 -11.94
CA ASN A 106 0.69 -4.84 -12.46
C ASN A 106 1.39 -5.68 -11.38
N PRO A 107 2.01 -6.83 -11.70
CA PRO A 107 2.95 -7.48 -10.79
C PRO A 107 4.02 -6.48 -10.35
N SER A 108 4.36 -6.48 -9.06
CA SER A 108 5.39 -5.60 -8.53
C SER A 108 6.40 -6.39 -7.70
N ASP A 109 7.67 -6.05 -7.81
CA ASP A 109 8.72 -6.63 -6.98
C ASP A 109 8.62 -6.04 -5.57
N PRO A 110 8.30 -6.83 -4.54
CA PRO A 110 8.10 -6.27 -3.20
C PRO A 110 9.39 -5.75 -2.54
N ALA A 111 10.57 -6.08 -3.08
CA ALA A 111 11.84 -5.54 -2.60
C ALA A 111 11.90 -4.00 -2.73
N ILE A 112 11.20 -3.42 -3.72
CA ILE A 112 11.23 -1.97 -3.98
C ILE A 112 10.53 -1.16 -2.89
N TYR A 113 9.69 -1.78 -2.07
CA TYR A 113 8.98 -1.12 -0.96
C TYR A 113 9.62 -1.38 0.41
N THR A 114 10.46 -2.41 0.50
CA THR A 114 11.13 -2.82 1.75
C THR A 114 12.56 -2.29 1.86
N THR A 115 13.14 -1.83 0.75
CA THR A 115 14.51 -1.29 0.66
C THR A 115 14.55 0.22 0.37
N LEU A 116 13.41 0.92 0.46
CA LEU A 116 13.35 2.37 0.21
C LEU A 116 14.38 3.10 1.08
N PRO A 117 15.25 3.94 0.50
CA PRO A 117 16.20 4.71 1.28
C PRO A 117 15.44 5.60 2.25
N LYS A 118 15.93 5.68 3.49
CA LYS A 118 15.37 6.59 4.50
C LYS A 118 15.43 8.00 3.93
N PRO A 119 14.33 8.77 3.92
CA PRO A 119 14.41 10.18 3.56
C PRO A 119 15.45 10.85 4.46
N SER A 120 16.36 11.62 3.85
CA SER A 120 17.37 12.41 4.56
C SER A 120 16.65 13.28 5.59
N ARG A 121 17.08 13.22 6.86
CA ARG A 121 16.64 14.19 7.87
C ARG A 121 17.35 15.51 7.59
N ASP A 122 16.82 16.30 6.66
CA ASP A 122 17.22 17.70 6.49
C ASP A 122 16.27 18.59 7.33
N GLU A 123 16.15 18.34 8.64
CA GLU A 123 15.38 19.19 9.58
C GLU A 123 16.00 19.21 11.00
N ASP A 124 17.34 19.23 11.11
CA ASP A 124 18.04 19.46 12.39
C ASP A 124 19.13 20.54 12.24
N GLU A 125 18.84 21.67 11.57
CA GLU A 125 19.74 22.83 11.52
C GLU A 125 19.03 24.17 11.78
N TRP A 126 18.16 24.21 12.79
CA TRP A 126 17.74 25.46 13.45
C TRP A 126 17.48 25.20 14.95
N ALA A 127 18.56 25.05 15.72
CA ALA A 127 18.54 25.09 17.19
C ALA A 127 19.71 25.92 17.72
#